data_AF-A0A543Q2B4-F1
#
_entry.id   AF-A0A543Q2B4-F1
#
_cell.length_a   1.000
_cell.length_b   1.000
_cell.length_c   1.000
_cell.angle_alpha   90.00
_cell.angle_beta   90.00
_cell.angle_gamma   90.00
#
_symmetry.space_group_name_H-M   'P 1'
#
loop_
_entity.id
_entity.type
_entity.pdbx_description
1 polymer ?
#
loop_
_entity_poly.entity_id
_entity_poly.type
_entity_poly.pdbx_seq_one_letter_code
_entity_poly.pdbx_strand_id
1 'polypeptide(L)'
;MNQALDQVEISGEKLFCDALGVTTLSGKRYFTVASLIGRRSAMDYALPSIHKGDAIRYEKNLFFSIGPQRYMGKKGTLSDGILKTLIIPNQHLQIHNEEQDKKDEKDAENKMLSEIKTVFWYGEQDNTEDLLWNTLRQSPVPVLDTWKKPIIQILRDISAIDELCAQNGAKASGQERIIPIDFVIGNTQWGGFSLHVSDDDMASAVQFLLRSKRIAA
;
A
#
# COMPACT_ATOMS: atom_id res chain seq x y z
N MET A 1 -26.21 9.89 -8.11
CA MET A 1 -26.32 9.15 -6.82
C MET A 1 -25.65 10.01 -5.76
N ASN A 2 -26.36 10.39 -4.70
CA ASN A 2 -25.73 11.05 -3.55
C ASN A 2 -25.01 9.96 -2.75
N GLN A 3 -23.70 9.80 -2.95
CA GLN A 3 -22.88 9.04 -2.02
C GLN A 3 -22.96 9.77 -0.67
N ALA A 4 -23.43 9.08 0.37
CA ALA A 4 -23.40 9.64 1.71
C ALA A 4 -21.92 9.90 2.04
N LEU A 5 -21.58 11.16 2.31
CA LEU A 5 -20.24 11.50 2.78
C LEU A 5 -20.12 11.00 4.21
N ASP A 6 -19.30 9.98 4.40
CA ASP A 6 -19.11 9.35 5.69
C ASP A 6 -18.17 10.17 6.57
N GLN A 7 -18.38 10.16 7.87
CA GLN A 7 -17.58 10.96 8.79
C GLN A 7 -16.31 10.22 9.21
N VAL A 8 -15.21 10.97 9.28
CA VAL A 8 -13.89 10.52 9.67
C VAL A 8 -13.34 11.44 10.75
N GLU A 9 -12.62 10.85 11.71
CA GLU A 9 -11.92 11.58 12.77
C GLU A 9 -10.41 11.38 12.66
N ILE A 10 -9.66 12.48 12.70
CA ILE A 10 -8.20 12.52 12.58
C ILE A 10 -7.69 13.50 13.62
N SER A 11 -7.02 12.98 14.64
CA SER A 11 -6.41 13.78 15.72
C SER A 11 -7.37 14.81 16.34
N GLY A 12 -8.63 14.38 16.54
CA GLY A 12 -9.71 15.20 17.11
C GLY A 12 -10.51 16.02 16.09
N GLU A 13 -10.03 16.17 14.86
CA GLU A 13 -10.73 16.88 13.79
C GLU A 13 -11.74 15.97 13.09
N LYS A 14 -12.95 16.50 12.88
CA LYS A 14 -14.04 15.81 12.20
C LYS A 14 -14.13 16.26 10.74
N LEU A 15 -13.86 15.34 9.83
CA LEU A 15 -13.90 15.54 8.38
C LEU A 15 -14.91 14.59 7.74
N PHE A 16 -15.15 14.78 6.45
CA PHE A 16 -15.89 13.86 5.62
C PHE A 16 -14.91 13.04 4.76
N CYS A 17 -15.22 11.78 4.53
CA CYS A 17 -14.52 10.86 3.65
C CYS A 17 -15.44 10.55 2.47
N ASP A 18 -14.97 10.85 1.28
CA ASP A 18 -15.66 10.53 0.02
C ASP A 18 -15.20 9.18 -0.55
N ALA A 19 -13.98 8.73 -0.19
CA ALA A 19 -13.44 7.44 -0.58
C ALA A 19 -12.34 6.99 0.37
N LEU A 20 -12.32 5.69 0.71
CA LEU A 20 -11.29 5.08 1.54
C LEU A 20 -10.82 3.76 0.91
N GLY A 21 -9.59 3.74 0.41
CA GLY A 21 -8.87 2.53 0.04
C GLY A 21 -8.13 1.98 1.25
N VAL A 22 -8.23 0.67 1.51
CA VAL A 22 -7.64 0.02 2.68
C VAL A 22 -6.87 -1.22 2.28
N THR A 23 -5.82 -1.53 3.03
CA THR A 23 -5.09 -2.79 2.96
C THR A 23 -4.98 -3.40 4.35
N THR A 24 -4.92 -4.73 4.44
CA THR A 24 -4.76 -5.41 5.74
C THR A 24 -3.37 -6.02 5.83
N LEU A 25 -2.57 -5.57 6.79
CA LEU A 25 -1.19 -6.04 7.03
C LEU A 25 -1.09 -6.60 8.43
N SER A 26 -0.63 -7.84 8.56
CA SER A 26 -0.44 -8.51 9.86
C SER A 26 -1.68 -8.42 10.77
N GLY A 27 -2.88 -8.50 10.18
CA GLY A 27 -4.16 -8.40 10.92
C GLY A 27 -4.58 -6.98 11.30
N LYS A 28 -3.79 -5.94 10.98
CA LYS A 28 -4.15 -4.53 11.14
C LYS A 28 -4.60 -3.93 9.80
N ARG A 29 -5.58 -3.03 9.83
CA ARG A 29 -6.07 -2.32 8.63
C ARG A 29 -5.32 -1.00 8.47
N TYR A 30 -4.66 -0.81 7.35
CA TYR A 30 -3.99 0.44 6.98
C TYR A 30 -4.80 1.15 5.90
N PHE A 31 -4.94 2.47 5.99
CA PHE A 31 -5.51 3.22 4.87
C PHE A 31 -4.43 3.40 3.80
N THR A 32 -4.75 3.08 2.56
CA THR A 32 -3.84 3.31 1.43
C THR A 32 -4.27 4.51 0.63
N VAL A 33 -5.56 4.86 0.59
CA VAL A 33 -6.02 6.11 -0.03
C VAL A 33 -7.16 6.68 0.78
N ALA A 34 -7.20 8.00 0.93
CA ALA A 34 -8.34 8.69 1.54
C ALA A 34 -8.66 9.98 0.77
N SER A 35 -9.92 10.14 0.35
CA SER A 35 -10.43 11.41 -0.17
C SER A 35 -11.16 12.13 0.95
N LEU A 36 -10.51 13.15 1.52
CA LEU A 36 -11.04 13.90 2.65
C LEU A 36 -11.66 15.22 2.19
N ILE A 37 -12.78 15.59 2.78
CA ILE A 37 -13.48 16.85 2.55
C ILE A 37 -13.73 17.54 3.89
N GLY A 38 -13.43 18.82 3.98
CA GLY A 38 -13.67 19.58 5.21
C GLY A 38 -13.31 21.05 5.09
N ARG A 39 -13.57 21.81 6.15
CA ARG A 39 -13.17 23.22 6.23
C ARG A 39 -11.64 23.33 6.24
N ARG A 40 -11.13 24.41 5.65
CA ARG A 40 -9.70 24.72 5.58
C ARG A 40 -9.03 24.66 6.95
N SER A 41 -9.66 25.26 7.96
CA SER A 41 -9.15 25.23 9.34
C SER A 41 -8.96 23.83 9.88
N ALA A 42 -9.92 22.91 9.66
CA ALA A 42 -9.80 21.52 10.11
C ALA A 42 -8.75 20.74 9.32
N MET A 43 -8.67 20.99 8.00
CA MET A 43 -7.67 20.38 7.11
C MET A 43 -6.24 20.80 7.45
N ASP A 44 -6.04 22.03 7.89
CA ASP A 44 -4.73 22.55 8.31
C ASP A 44 -4.18 21.83 9.56
N TYR A 45 -5.03 21.16 10.34
CA TYR A 45 -4.62 20.27 11.45
C TYR A 45 -4.54 18.80 11.03
N ALA A 46 -5.57 18.31 10.31
CA ALA A 46 -5.67 16.90 9.96
C ALA A 46 -4.58 16.44 8.97
N LEU A 47 -4.27 17.22 7.94
CA LEU A 47 -3.27 16.82 6.93
C LEU A 47 -1.87 16.68 7.54
N PRO A 48 -1.35 17.64 8.35
CA PRO A 48 -0.09 17.43 9.07
C PRO A 48 -0.09 16.20 9.99
N SER A 49 -1.21 15.91 10.66
CA SER A 49 -1.34 14.72 11.50
C SER A 49 -1.20 13.41 10.71
N ILE A 50 -1.84 13.32 9.56
CA ILE A 50 -1.67 12.17 8.65
C ILE A 50 -0.22 12.07 8.17
N HIS A 51 0.41 13.19 7.82
CA HIS A 51 1.82 13.23 7.44
C HIS A 51 2.77 12.89 8.59
N LYS A 52 2.34 12.96 9.86
CA LYS A 52 3.10 12.48 11.03
C LYS A 52 2.89 10.99 11.31
N GLY A 53 1.94 10.34 10.62
CA GLY A 53 1.63 8.93 10.83
C GLY A 53 0.42 8.69 11.74
N ASP A 54 -0.41 9.70 12.00
CA ASP A 54 -1.60 9.51 12.83
C ASP A 54 -2.63 8.60 12.13
N ALA A 55 -3.29 7.75 12.92
CA ALA A 55 -4.34 6.87 12.43
C ALA A 55 -5.63 7.65 12.12
N ILE A 56 -6.40 7.11 11.18
CA ILE A 56 -7.71 7.64 10.80
C ILE A 56 -8.78 6.76 11.43
N ARG A 57 -9.74 7.36 12.13
CA ARG A 57 -10.92 6.66 12.62
C ARG A 57 -12.06 6.89 11.63
N TYR A 58 -12.64 5.81 11.14
CA TYR A 58 -13.74 5.85 10.19
C TYR A 58 -14.77 4.80 10.62
N GLU A 59 -16.01 5.26 10.82
CA GLU A 59 -17.06 4.51 11.50
C GLU A 59 -16.58 3.94 12.86
N LYS A 60 -16.67 2.62 13.06
CA LYS A 60 -16.21 1.89 14.24
C LYS A 60 -14.77 1.39 14.10
N ASN A 61 -14.14 1.60 12.95
CA ASN A 61 -12.85 1.03 12.60
C ASN A 61 -11.73 2.05 12.78
N LEU A 62 -10.56 1.56 13.21
CA LEU A 62 -9.32 2.32 13.23
C LEU A 62 -8.45 1.87 12.06
N PHE A 63 -8.05 2.82 11.22
CA PHE A 63 -7.19 2.59 10.08
C PHE A 63 -5.83 3.23 10.35
N PHE A 64 -4.80 2.40 10.41
CA PHE A 64 -3.45 2.83 10.70
C PHE A 64 -2.82 3.52 9.49
N SER A 65 -1.96 4.50 9.76
CA SER A 65 -1.10 5.10 8.75
C SER A 65 0.07 4.16 8.47
N ILE A 66 0.52 4.09 7.20
CA ILE A 66 1.74 3.37 6.84
C ILE A 66 3.02 4.09 7.31
N GLY A 67 2.90 5.26 7.96
CA GLY A 67 3.98 5.97 8.63
C GLY A 67 4.12 7.44 8.20
N PRO A 68 5.00 8.21 8.88
CA PRO A 68 5.21 9.62 8.59
C PRO A 68 5.76 9.84 7.18
N GLN A 69 5.39 10.97 6.58
CA GLN A 69 5.77 11.46 5.25
C GLN A 69 5.40 10.54 4.06
N ARG A 70 4.95 9.31 4.30
CA ARG A 70 4.63 8.33 3.26
C ARG A 70 3.39 8.64 2.45
N TYR A 71 2.69 9.73 2.74
CA TYR A 71 1.54 10.18 1.96
C TYR A 71 1.78 11.57 1.37
N MET A 72 1.22 11.78 0.18
CA MET A 72 1.08 13.07 -0.48
C MET A 72 -0.39 13.44 -0.57
N GLY A 73 -0.69 14.71 -0.32
CA GLY A 73 -2.02 15.27 -0.56
C GLY A 73 -2.08 15.99 -1.91
N LYS A 74 -2.94 15.53 -2.83
CA LYS A 74 -3.36 16.31 -4.00
C LYS A 74 -4.58 17.14 -3.62
N LYS A 75 -4.38 18.45 -3.49
CA LYS A 75 -5.42 19.40 -3.09
C LYS A 75 -6.32 19.75 -4.27
N GLY A 76 -7.62 19.66 -4.07
CA GLY A 76 -8.67 20.25 -4.87
C GLY A 76 -9.43 21.30 -4.04
N THR A 77 -9.77 22.43 -4.65
CA THR A 77 -10.58 23.47 -4.01
C THR A 77 -12.02 23.33 -4.50
N LEU A 78 -12.98 23.27 -3.58
CA LEU A 78 -14.40 23.14 -3.92
C LEU A 78 -15.09 24.52 -3.97
N SER A 79 -15.07 25.28 -2.86
CA SER A 79 -15.46 26.71 -2.72
C SER A 79 -15.55 27.05 -1.21
N ASP A 80 -15.79 28.31 -0.84
CA ASP A 80 -16.22 28.74 0.52
C ASP A 80 -15.37 28.24 1.71
N GLY A 81 -14.06 28.13 1.50
CA GLY A 81 -13.14 27.63 2.52
C GLY A 81 -13.25 26.13 2.78
N ILE A 82 -13.95 25.37 1.94
CA ILE A 82 -13.97 23.90 1.92
C ILE A 82 -12.87 23.39 0.98
N LEU A 83 -12.08 22.45 1.49
CA LEU A 83 -11.03 21.76 0.76
C LEU A 83 -11.41 20.29 0.56
N LYS A 84 -11.10 19.76 -0.62
CA LYS A 84 -11.07 18.33 -0.91
C LYS A 84 -9.64 17.92 -1.13
N THR A 85 -9.12 16.97 -0.35
CA THR A 85 -7.75 16.49 -0.50
C THR A 85 -7.75 15.00 -0.71
N LEU A 86 -7.16 14.57 -1.83
CA LEU A 86 -6.87 13.17 -2.08
C LEU A 86 -5.51 12.83 -1.49
N ILE A 87 -5.48 11.87 -0.58
CA ILE A 87 -4.29 11.41 0.13
C ILE A 87 -3.89 10.05 -0.43
N ILE A 88 -2.68 9.95 -0.97
CA ILE A 88 -2.13 8.73 -1.59
C ILE A 88 -0.67 8.50 -1.14
N PRO A 89 -0.18 7.24 -1.12
CA PRO A 89 1.19 6.92 -0.84
C PRO A 89 2.15 7.65 -1.78
N ASN A 90 3.24 8.13 -1.21
CA ASN A 90 4.30 8.81 -1.92
C ASN A 90 5.23 7.75 -2.57
N GLN A 91 5.12 7.60 -3.88
CA GLN A 91 5.95 6.66 -4.64
C GLN A 91 7.42 7.11 -4.81
N HIS A 92 7.75 8.37 -4.51
CA HIS A 92 9.04 8.99 -4.81
C HIS A 92 9.85 9.41 -3.57
N LEU A 93 9.40 9.08 -2.35
CA LEU A 93 10.17 9.41 -1.15
C LEU A 93 11.36 8.47 -1.00
N GLN A 94 12.56 8.98 -1.28
CA GLN A 94 13.78 8.40 -0.77
C GLN A 94 13.86 8.69 0.72
N ILE A 95 13.89 7.62 1.52
CA ILE A 95 14.05 7.73 2.97
C ILE A 95 15.50 8.13 3.25
N HIS A 96 15.69 9.32 3.82
CA HIS A 96 16.90 9.63 4.57
C HIS A 96 16.54 9.50 6.04
N ASN A 97 17.08 8.45 6.68
CA ASN A 97 16.96 8.27 8.10
C ASN A 97 17.84 9.32 8.78
N GLU A 98 17.23 10.39 9.28
CA GLU A 98 17.78 11.09 10.42
C GLU A 98 17.07 10.58 11.67
N GLU A 99 17.89 10.19 12.64
CA GLU A 99 17.58 9.80 14.02
C GLU A 99 17.23 8.34 14.30
N GLN A 100 18.32 7.59 14.51
CA GLN A 100 18.41 6.50 15.48
C GLN A 100 17.95 7.02 16.85
N ASP A 101 16.93 6.41 17.44
CA ASP A 101 16.89 5.97 18.85
C ASP A 101 15.45 5.65 19.29
N LYS A 102 15.04 4.39 19.07
CA LYS A 102 14.17 3.56 19.95
C LYS A 102 14.04 2.16 19.34
N LYS A 103 15.09 1.38 19.58
CA LYS A 103 15.40 0.06 19.00
C LYS A 103 14.47 -1.02 19.53
N ASP A 104 13.58 -1.51 18.67
CA ASP A 104 13.46 -2.94 18.31
C ASP A 104 12.08 -3.25 17.69
N GLU A 105 10.98 -2.85 18.33
CA GLU A 105 9.62 -3.10 17.78
C GLU A 105 9.18 -2.05 16.75
N LYS A 106 9.42 -0.77 17.04
CA LYS A 106 9.06 0.33 16.14
C LYS A 106 9.93 0.32 14.88
N ASP A 107 11.17 -0.15 15.01
CA ASP A 107 12.11 -0.31 13.90
C ASP A 107 11.70 -1.46 12.98
N ALA A 108 11.22 -2.58 13.53
CA ALA A 108 10.72 -3.71 12.74
C ALA A 108 9.44 -3.34 11.96
N GLU A 109 8.48 -2.66 12.59
CA GLU A 109 7.27 -2.19 11.90
C GLU A 109 7.62 -1.13 10.84
N ASN A 110 8.50 -0.17 11.14
CA ASN A 110 8.95 0.82 10.17
C ASN A 110 9.70 0.20 8.98
N LYS A 111 10.55 -0.80 9.24
CA LYS A 111 11.28 -1.54 8.20
C LYS A 111 10.31 -2.30 7.31
N MET A 112 9.41 -3.09 7.89
CA MET A 112 8.37 -3.80 7.15
C MET A 112 7.53 -2.83 6.31
N LEU A 113 7.14 -1.69 6.88
CA LEU A 113 6.38 -0.68 6.16
C LEU A 113 7.21 -0.10 5.01
N SER A 114 8.52 0.11 5.17
CA SER A 114 9.40 0.71 4.13
C SER A 114 9.59 -0.19 2.91
N GLU A 115 9.38 -1.49 3.06
CA GLU A 115 9.47 -2.48 1.99
C GLU A 115 8.18 -2.56 1.16
N ILE A 116 7.10 -1.90 1.61
CA ILE A 116 5.82 -1.86 0.90
C ILE A 116 5.92 -0.95 -0.31
N LYS A 117 5.72 -1.53 -1.50
CA LYS A 117 5.56 -0.77 -2.74
C LYS A 117 4.08 -0.67 -3.10
N THR A 118 3.57 0.54 -3.23
CA THR A 118 2.17 0.76 -3.63
C THR A 118 2.08 1.45 -4.99
N VAL A 119 1.37 0.82 -5.92
CA VAL A 119 1.11 1.37 -7.26
C VAL A 119 -0.36 1.74 -7.35
N PHE A 120 -0.66 2.91 -7.91
CA PHE A 120 -2.01 3.40 -8.14
C PHE A 120 -2.18 3.87 -9.57
N TRP A 121 -3.41 3.79 -10.05
CA TRP A 121 -3.79 4.30 -11.35
C TRP A 121 -5.22 4.84 -11.35
N TYR A 122 -5.52 5.60 -12.40
CA TYR A 122 -6.79 6.25 -12.64
C TYR A 122 -7.51 5.55 -13.81
N GLY A 123 -8.78 5.17 -13.60
CA GLY A 123 -9.63 4.55 -14.62
C GLY A 123 -9.58 3.02 -14.64
N GLU A 124 -10.37 2.43 -15.56
CA GLU A 124 -10.30 1.00 -15.86
C GLU A 124 -8.95 0.67 -16.50
N GLN A 125 -8.29 -0.38 -15.99
CA GLN A 125 -6.96 -0.77 -16.45
C GLN A 125 -6.92 -2.24 -16.84
N ASP A 126 -6.73 -2.49 -18.14
CA ASP A 126 -6.69 -3.84 -18.70
C ASP A 126 -5.32 -4.54 -18.51
N ASN A 127 -4.29 -3.81 -18.06
CA ASN A 127 -2.91 -4.31 -17.98
C ASN A 127 -2.34 -4.36 -16.55
N THR A 128 -3.19 -4.55 -15.53
CA THR A 128 -2.79 -4.66 -14.12
C THR A 128 -1.63 -5.63 -13.89
N GLU A 129 -1.62 -6.79 -14.57
CA GLU A 129 -0.51 -7.73 -14.43
C GLU A 129 0.82 -7.18 -14.98
N ASP A 130 0.80 -6.38 -16.05
CA ASP A 130 2.03 -5.75 -16.59
C ASP A 130 2.59 -4.72 -15.63
N LEU A 131 1.72 -3.89 -15.02
CA LEU A 131 2.15 -2.96 -13.97
C LEU A 131 2.78 -3.67 -12.78
N LEU A 132 2.14 -4.77 -12.34
CA LEU A 132 2.63 -5.58 -11.25
C LEU A 132 3.99 -6.18 -11.59
N TRP A 133 4.13 -6.77 -12.78
CA TRP A 133 5.39 -7.32 -13.26
C TRP A 133 6.50 -6.28 -13.37
N ASN A 134 6.20 -5.11 -13.94
CA ASN A 134 7.16 -4.01 -14.08
C ASN A 134 7.69 -3.53 -12.73
N THR A 135 6.89 -3.68 -11.67
CA THR A 135 7.30 -3.34 -10.31
C THR A 135 8.13 -4.46 -9.67
N LEU A 136 7.70 -5.72 -9.82
CA LEU A 136 8.40 -6.90 -9.27
C LEU A 136 9.79 -7.09 -9.89
N ARG A 137 9.93 -6.92 -11.21
CA ARG A 137 11.20 -7.12 -11.93
C ARG A 137 12.29 -6.11 -11.58
N GLN A 138 11.98 -5.10 -10.76
CA GLN A 138 12.98 -4.19 -10.19
C GLN A 138 13.75 -4.82 -9.01
N SER A 139 13.34 -6.00 -8.53
CA SER A 139 14.12 -6.77 -7.56
C SER A 139 15.51 -7.13 -8.14
N PRO A 140 16.57 -7.20 -7.32
CA PRO A 140 17.89 -7.70 -7.73
C PRO A 140 17.89 -9.14 -8.24
N VAL A 141 16.83 -9.93 -8.01
CA VAL A 141 16.72 -11.30 -8.53
C VAL A 141 16.57 -11.28 -10.06
N PRO A 142 17.48 -11.92 -10.82
CA PRO A 142 17.38 -11.95 -12.28
C PRO A 142 16.12 -12.68 -12.73
N VAL A 143 15.29 -12.02 -13.54
CA VAL A 143 14.04 -12.57 -14.05
C VAL A 143 13.83 -12.25 -15.52
N LEU A 144 13.12 -13.15 -16.23
CA LEU A 144 12.72 -12.95 -17.63
C LEU A 144 11.23 -12.62 -17.72
N ASP A 145 10.84 -11.81 -18.70
CA ASP A 145 9.43 -11.43 -18.92
C ASP A 145 8.51 -12.65 -19.16
N THR A 146 9.06 -13.73 -19.73
CA THR A 146 8.33 -14.99 -19.94
C THR A 146 7.96 -15.69 -18.63
N TRP A 147 8.63 -15.38 -17.52
CA TRP A 147 8.38 -15.97 -16.19
C TRP A 147 7.30 -15.22 -15.40
N LYS A 148 6.79 -14.11 -15.95
CA LYS A 148 5.79 -13.24 -15.33
C LYS A 148 4.62 -14.00 -14.68
N LYS A 149 3.89 -14.78 -15.49
CA LYS A 149 2.67 -15.46 -15.02
C LYS A 149 2.95 -16.47 -13.90
N PRO A 150 3.90 -17.42 -14.07
CA PRO A 150 4.24 -18.37 -13.02
C PRO A 150 4.69 -17.73 -11.70
N ILE A 151 5.50 -16.66 -11.76
CA ILE A 151 5.99 -15.97 -10.56
C ILE A 151 4.81 -15.30 -9.83
N ILE A 152 4.00 -14.52 -10.55
CA ILE A 152 2.84 -13.84 -9.95
C ILE A 152 1.88 -14.84 -9.31
N GLN A 153 1.67 -15.99 -9.94
CA GLN A 153 0.81 -17.04 -9.40
C GLN A 153 1.31 -17.59 -8.06
N ILE A 154 2.61 -17.83 -7.93
CA ILE A 154 3.21 -18.29 -6.66
C ILE A 154 3.11 -17.20 -5.59
N LEU A 155 3.44 -15.95 -5.94
CA LEU A 155 3.42 -14.85 -4.96
C LEU A 155 2.01 -14.55 -4.43
N ARG A 156 0.95 -14.88 -5.19
CA ARG A 156 -0.44 -14.77 -4.72
C ARG A 156 -0.83 -15.87 -3.73
N ASP A 157 -0.14 -17.00 -3.71
CA ASP A 157 -0.42 -18.11 -2.82
C ASP A 157 0.45 -18.01 -1.57
N ILE A 158 -0.15 -17.49 -0.49
CA ILE A 158 0.52 -17.26 0.81
C ILE A 158 1.18 -18.54 1.32
N SER A 159 0.44 -19.65 1.30
CA SER A 159 0.92 -20.93 1.82
C SER A 159 2.08 -21.45 0.98
N ALA A 160 1.95 -21.41 -0.35
CA ALA A 160 3.02 -21.86 -1.23
C ALA A 160 4.30 -21.02 -1.05
N ILE A 161 4.21 -19.69 -1.06
CA ILE A 161 5.43 -18.87 -0.95
C ILE A 161 6.09 -19.00 0.42
N ASP A 162 5.32 -19.08 1.51
CA ASP A 162 5.89 -19.24 2.85
C ASP A 162 6.56 -20.61 3.03
N GLU A 163 5.98 -21.68 2.47
CA GLU A 163 6.63 -22.99 2.44
C GLU A 163 7.94 -22.96 1.65
N LEU A 164 7.98 -22.30 0.49
CA LEU A 164 9.18 -22.18 -0.32
C LEU A 164 10.27 -21.35 0.38
N CYS A 165 9.89 -20.24 1.01
CA CYS A 165 10.81 -19.44 1.82
C CYS A 165 11.38 -20.26 2.98
N ALA A 166 10.55 -21.00 3.71
CA ALA A 166 10.99 -21.85 4.80
C ALA A 166 11.96 -22.96 4.33
N GLN A 167 11.69 -23.59 3.19
CA GLN A 167 12.58 -24.60 2.58
C GLN A 167 13.96 -24.03 2.19
N ASN A 168 14.01 -22.74 1.86
CA ASN A 168 15.24 -22.03 1.50
C ASN A 168 15.90 -21.33 2.71
N GLY A 169 15.39 -21.53 3.93
CA GLY A 169 15.94 -20.94 5.16
C GLY A 169 15.53 -19.48 5.42
N ALA A 170 14.60 -18.93 4.64
CA ALA A 170 14.01 -17.62 4.87
C ALA A 170 12.81 -17.71 5.84
N LYS A 171 12.51 -16.61 6.52
CA LYS A 171 11.40 -16.56 7.47
C LYS A 171 10.08 -16.44 6.72
N ALA A 172 9.14 -17.35 6.98
CA ALA A 172 7.77 -17.24 6.52
C ALA A 172 7.11 -15.95 7.04
N SER A 173 6.43 -15.22 6.15
CA SER A 173 5.81 -13.94 6.50
C SER A 173 4.40 -14.13 7.08
N GLY A 174 3.65 -15.12 6.58
CA GLY A 174 2.26 -15.35 6.94
C GLY A 174 1.29 -14.32 6.35
N GLN A 175 1.73 -13.57 5.32
CA GLN A 175 1.02 -12.40 4.81
C GLN A 175 0.81 -12.44 3.30
N GLU A 176 -0.26 -11.81 2.83
CA GLU A 176 -0.48 -11.59 1.41
C GLU A 176 0.63 -10.72 0.80
N ARG A 177 1.25 -11.21 -0.29
CA ARG A 177 2.32 -10.48 -0.98
C ARG A 177 1.81 -9.45 -1.98
N ILE A 178 0.63 -9.68 -2.54
CA ILE A 178 -0.01 -8.84 -3.54
C ILE A 178 -1.43 -8.55 -3.05
N ILE A 179 -1.68 -7.32 -2.61
CA ILE A 179 -2.97 -6.92 -2.07
C ILE A 179 -3.60 -5.91 -3.04
N PRO A 180 -4.70 -6.25 -3.72
CA PRO A 180 -5.38 -5.31 -4.61
C PRO A 180 -5.99 -4.14 -3.81
N ILE A 181 -6.01 -2.97 -4.43
CA ILE A 181 -6.64 -1.77 -3.87
C ILE A 181 -7.60 -1.24 -4.94
N ASP A 182 -8.89 -1.17 -4.63
CA ASP A 182 -9.88 -0.59 -5.52
C ASP A 182 -10.76 0.39 -4.74
N PHE A 183 -11.00 1.57 -5.31
CA PHE A 183 -11.88 2.57 -4.70
C PHE A 183 -12.49 3.49 -5.76
N VAL A 184 -13.62 4.11 -5.42
CA VAL A 184 -14.36 5.01 -6.31
C VAL A 184 -14.36 6.41 -5.72
N ILE A 185 -14.03 7.42 -6.51
CA ILE A 185 -14.15 8.83 -6.16
C ILE A 185 -15.10 9.49 -7.17
N GLY A 186 -16.31 9.85 -6.72
CA GLY A 186 -17.35 10.37 -7.61
C GLY A 186 -17.72 9.37 -8.70
N ASN A 187 -17.54 9.74 -9.98
CA ASN A 187 -17.82 8.88 -11.12
C ASN A 187 -16.56 8.16 -11.65
N THR A 188 -15.43 8.26 -10.94
CA THR A 188 -14.17 7.66 -11.39
C THR A 188 -13.76 6.50 -10.51
N GLN A 189 -13.49 5.35 -11.12
CA GLN A 189 -12.79 4.24 -10.50
C GLN A 189 -11.28 4.47 -10.47
N TRP A 190 -10.68 4.15 -9.34
CA TRP A 190 -9.24 4.09 -9.15
C TRP A 190 -8.89 2.67 -8.71
N GLY A 191 -7.77 2.18 -9.24
CA GLY A 191 -7.22 0.89 -8.88
C GLY A 191 -5.78 1.03 -8.39
N GLY A 192 -5.28 -0.04 -7.82
CA GLY A 192 -3.96 -0.11 -7.25
C GLY A 192 -3.62 -1.50 -6.73
N PHE A 193 -2.39 -1.65 -6.28
CA PHE A 193 -1.99 -2.79 -5.46
C PHE A 193 -0.88 -2.38 -4.49
N SER A 194 -0.85 -3.07 -3.36
CA SER A 194 0.24 -3.04 -2.40
C SER A 194 1.07 -4.32 -2.55
N LEU A 195 2.38 -4.18 -2.74
CA LEU A 195 3.33 -5.29 -2.79
C LEU A 195 4.12 -5.36 -1.50
N HIS A 196 4.14 -6.57 -0.94
CA HIS A 196 4.89 -6.97 0.25
C HIS A 196 5.90 -8.06 -0.11
N VAL A 197 6.45 -7.97 -1.32
CA VAL A 197 7.36 -8.99 -1.88
C VAL A 197 8.79 -8.61 -1.52
N SER A 198 9.44 -9.46 -0.72
CA SER A 198 10.87 -9.37 -0.44
C SER A 198 11.71 -10.00 -1.56
N ASP A 199 13.02 -9.75 -1.53
CA ASP A 199 13.96 -10.40 -2.45
C ASP A 199 14.03 -11.92 -2.21
N ASP A 200 13.84 -12.36 -0.95
CA ASP A 200 13.79 -13.78 -0.61
C ASP A 200 12.55 -14.47 -1.18
N ASP A 201 11.40 -13.78 -1.22
CA ASP A 201 10.19 -14.29 -1.87
C ASP A 201 10.42 -14.46 -3.38
N MET A 202 10.99 -13.45 -4.03
CA MET A 202 11.34 -13.52 -5.46
C MET A 202 12.32 -14.66 -5.74
N ALA A 203 13.40 -14.76 -4.95
CA ALA A 203 14.41 -15.80 -5.11
C ALA A 203 13.81 -17.19 -4.91
N SER A 204 12.97 -17.37 -3.89
CA SER A 204 12.35 -18.66 -3.57
C SER A 204 11.37 -19.11 -4.65
N ALA A 205 10.55 -18.19 -5.16
CA ALA A 205 9.65 -18.46 -6.29
C ALA A 205 10.42 -18.86 -7.55
N VAL A 206 11.46 -18.11 -7.93
CA VAL A 206 12.27 -18.37 -9.12
C VAL A 206 13.01 -19.70 -9.00
N GLN A 207 13.66 -19.97 -7.87
CA GLN A 207 14.39 -21.23 -7.65
C GLN A 207 13.47 -22.44 -7.74
N PHE A 208 12.28 -22.37 -7.14
CA PHE A 208 11.29 -23.44 -7.23
C PHE A 208 10.84 -23.68 -8.68
N LEU A 209 10.52 -22.62 -9.41
CA LEU A 209 10.05 -22.72 -10.80
C LEU A 209 11.12 -23.31 -11.73
N LEU A 210 12.39 -22.92 -11.55
CA LEU A 210 13.52 -23.49 -12.30
C LEU A 210 13.72 -24.97 -11.96
N ARG A 211 13.77 -25.33 -10.67
CA ARG A 211 13.95 -26.72 -10.22
C ARG A 211 12.81 -27.64 -10.68
N SER A 212 11.59 -27.13 -10.68
CA SER A 212 10.40 -27.85 -11.13
C SER A 212 10.20 -27.82 -12.66
N LYS A 213 11.11 -27.17 -13.41
CA LYS A 213 11.04 -27.00 -14.88
C LYS A 213 9.73 -26.36 -15.37
N ARG A 214 9.12 -25.52 -14.53
CA ARG A 214 7.92 -24.74 -14.86
C ARG A 214 8.25 -23.44 -15.59
N ILE A 215 9.51 -23.03 -15.53
CA ILE A 215 10.10 -21.97 -16.35
C ILE A 215 11.43 -22.48 -16.94
N ALA A 216 11.85 -21.90 -18.06
CA ALA A 216 13.13 -22.20 -18.70
C ALA A 216 14.20 -21.19 -18.24
N ALA A 217 15.42 -21.68 -18.00
CA ALA A 217 16.60 -20.88 -17.68
C ALA A 217 17.06 -20.02 -18.87
#